data_AF-A0A1Q2YUT9-F1
#
_entry.id   AF-A0A1Q2YUT9-F1
#
_cell.length_a   1.000
_cell.length_b   1.000
_cell.length_c   1.000
_cell.angle_alpha   90.00
_cell.angle_beta   90.00
_cell.angle_gamma   90.00
#
_symmetry.space_group_name_H-M   'P 1'
#
loop_
_entity.id
_entity.type
_entity.pdbx_description
1 polymer ?
#
loop_
_entity_poly.entity_id
_entity_poly.type
_entity_poly.pdbx_seq_one_letter_code
_entity_poly.pdbx_strand_id
1 'polypeptide(L)'
;MIKRQAREEDETHTAVQGCLRDLGKSLGYDVWIAANDRNRPLDGGKLGDGCLGELPAAVGQAPGADAVRLIDVLWLAKETGRIVAAFEVEHTTSIYSGIVRMLDLALGPEAHALEGMFLVAPDGREGEVKAQLARPAFSRIADLKVHYLPYGELKANREAIARFGEGMKPIQAIARNLV
;
A
#
# COMPACT_ATOMS: atom_id res chain seq x y z
N MET A 1 -6.78 -27.75 -2.22
CA MET A 1 -6.67 -26.68 -1.20
C MET A 1 -5.22 -26.45 -0.75
N ILE A 2 -4.48 -27.47 -0.33
CA ILE A 2 -3.11 -27.34 0.22
C ILE A 2 -2.07 -26.69 -0.73
N LYS A 3 -2.19 -26.88 -2.05
CA LYS A 3 -1.24 -26.29 -3.05
C LYS A 3 -1.37 -24.79 -3.29
N ARG A 4 -2.49 -24.15 -2.90
CA ARG A 4 -2.73 -22.71 -3.14
C ARG A 4 -2.13 -21.86 -2.02
N GLN A 5 -2.36 -22.27 -0.78
CA GLN A 5 -1.82 -21.66 0.45
C GLN A 5 -0.27 -21.58 0.45
N ALA A 6 0.40 -22.68 0.11
CA ALA A 6 1.87 -22.71 0.08
C ALA A 6 2.50 -21.80 -1.01
N ARG A 7 1.72 -21.39 -2.02
CA ARG A 7 2.16 -20.50 -3.10
C ARG A 7 1.87 -19.02 -2.82
N GLU A 8 1.02 -18.76 -1.83
CA GLU A 8 0.65 -17.43 -1.30
C GLU A 8 1.62 -17.02 -0.18
N GLU A 9 2.17 -17.98 0.56
CA GLU A 9 3.21 -17.79 1.61
C GLU A 9 4.61 -17.51 1.05
N ASP A 10 4.87 -17.82 -0.22
CA ASP A 10 6.21 -17.76 -0.84
C ASP A 10 6.53 -16.37 -1.46
N GLU A 11 5.58 -15.41 -1.40
CA GLU A 11 5.79 -14.07 -1.95
C GLU A 11 6.54 -13.17 -0.96
N THR A 12 7.77 -12.79 -1.33
CA THR A 12 8.54 -11.85 -0.53
C THR A 12 7.87 -10.47 -0.48
N HIS A 13 8.03 -9.79 0.66
CA HIS A 13 7.62 -8.39 0.86
C HIS A 13 8.04 -7.47 -0.31
N THR A 14 9.30 -7.59 -0.76
CA THR A 14 9.84 -6.84 -1.91
C THR A 14 9.09 -7.12 -3.23
N ALA A 15 8.69 -8.37 -3.49
CA ALA A 15 7.99 -8.73 -4.73
C ALA A 15 6.59 -8.12 -4.79
N VAL A 16 5.88 -8.08 -3.65
CA VAL A 16 4.56 -7.45 -3.55
C VAL A 16 4.67 -5.93 -3.70
N GLN A 17 5.66 -5.30 -3.06
CA GLN A 17 5.96 -3.88 -3.29
C GLN A 17 6.25 -3.59 -4.77
N GLY A 18 7.02 -4.46 -5.44
CA GLY A 18 7.29 -4.35 -6.88
C GLY A 18 6.04 -4.46 -7.76
N CYS A 19 5.13 -5.38 -7.42
CA CYS A 19 3.83 -5.50 -8.09
C CYS A 19 2.99 -4.21 -7.96
N LEU A 20 2.89 -3.66 -6.75
CA LEU A 20 2.16 -2.41 -6.48
C LEU A 20 2.82 -1.21 -7.18
N ARG A 21 4.15 -1.19 -7.26
CA ARG A 21 4.90 -0.18 -8.01
C ARG A 21 4.51 -0.19 -9.48
N ASP A 22 4.59 -1.36 -10.11
CA ASP A 22 4.35 -1.48 -11.54
C ASP A 22 2.89 -1.19 -11.89
N LEU A 23 1.97 -1.62 -11.02
CA LEU A 23 0.55 -1.28 -11.12
C LEU A 23 0.31 0.23 -11.03
N GLY A 24 0.84 0.90 -10.00
CA GLY A 24 0.65 2.35 -9.84
C GLY A 24 1.10 3.13 -11.07
N LYS A 25 2.25 2.76 -11.64
CA LYS A 25 2.78 3.36 -12.88
C LYS A 25 1.87 3.08 -14.07
N SER A 26 1.40 1.84 -14.23
CA SER A 26 0.49 1.47 -15.33
C SER A 26 -0.87 2.18 -15.26
N LEU A 27 -1.34 2.47 -14.05
CA LEU A 27 -2.60 3.18 -13.79
C LEU A 27 -2.48 4.71 -13.89
N GLY A 28 -1.29 5.22 -14.22
CA GLY A 28 -1.06 6.63 -14.49
C GLY A 28 -0.51 7.44 -13.31
N TYR A 29 -0.21 6.82 -12.17
CA TYR A 29 0.30 7.52 -10.99
C TYR A 29 1.82 7.63 -10.97
N ASP A 30 2.32 8.63 -10.24
CA ASP A 30 3.69 8.59 -9.73
C ASP A 30 3.73 7.69 -8.50
N VAL A 31 4.84 6.98 -8.31
CA VAL A 31 5.00 6.01 -7.23
C VAL A 31 6.17 6.42 -6.33
N TRP A 32 5.95 6.34 -5.03
CA TRP A 32 7.00 6.36 -4.02
C TRP A 32 7.13 4.97 -3.39
N ILE A 33 8.39 4.56 -3.17
CA ILE A 33 8.73 3.36 -2.41
C ILE A 33 9.38 3.81 -1.12
N ALA A 34 9.04 3.15 -0.01
CA ALA A 34 9.57 3.46 1.31
C ALA A 34 11.10 3.68 1.30
N ALA A 35 11.53 4.69 2.06
CA ALA A 35 12.92 5.16 2.04
C ALA A 35 13.93 4.05 2.39
N ASN A 36 13.55 3.13 3.26
CA ASN A 36 14.34 1.97 3.70
C ASN A 36 14.37 0.82 2.67
N ASP A 37 13.41 0.74 1.76
CA ASP A 37 13.25 -0.40 0.85
C ASP A 37 13.61 -0.09 -0.60
N ARG A 38 13.63 1.19 -0.99
CA ARG A 38 13.87 1.61 -2.38
C ARG A 38 15.15 1.09 -3.02
N ASN A 39 16.17 0.75 -2.23
CA ASN A 39 17.46 0.23 -2.73
C ASN A 39 17.52 -1.31 -2.78
N ARG A 40 16.47 -2.02 -2.37
CA ARG A 40 16.43 -3.49 -2.44
C ARG A 40 16.52 -3.95 -3.90
N PRO A 41 17.23 -5.05 -4.18
CA PRO A 41 17.32 -5.59 -5.52
C PRO A 41 15.98 -6.21 -5.97
N LEU A 42 15.59 -5.95 -7.21
CA LEU A 42 14.42 -6.56 -7.86
C LEU A 42 14.66 -6.63 -9.38
N ASP A 43 14.50 -7.82 -9.97
CA ASP A 43 14.58 -8.08 -11.42
C ASP A 43 15.80 -7.47 -12.14
N GLY A 44 16.97 -7.51 -11.50
CA GLY A 44 18.23 -6.98 -12.05
C GLY A 44 18.42 -5.47 -11.87
N GLY A 45 17.45 -4.77 -11.27
CA GLY A 45 17.55 -3.37 -10.85
C GLY A 45 17.27 -3.20 -9.36
N LYS A 46 16.77 -2.02 -8.98
CA LYS A 46 16.31 -1.70 -7.63
C LYS A 46 14.80 -1.55 -7.59
N LEU A 47 14.22 -1.81 -6.42
CA LEU A 47 12.79 -1.67 -6.19
C LEU A 47 12.29 -0.25 -6.51
N GLY A 48 13.05 0.79 -6.15
CA GLY A 48 12.71 2.19 -6.40
C GLY A 48 12.96 2.70 -7.83
N ASP A 49 13.30 1.84 -8.80
CA ASP A 49 13.65 2.30 -10.14
C ASP A 49 12.46 2.92 -10.89
N GLY A 50 12.68 4.14 -11.41
CA GLY A 50 11.66 4.95 -12.05
C GLY A 50 10.51 5.40 -11.14
N CYS A 51 10.73 5.38 -9.81
CA CYS A 51 9.87 5.97 -8.79
C CYS A 51 10.38 7.37 -8.40
N LEU A 52 9.58 8.11 -7.63
CA LEU A 52 9.96 9.42 -7.11
C LEU A 52 11.26 9.35 -6.28
N GLY A 53 12.18 10.27 -6.57
CA GLY A 53 13.41 10.47 -5.80
C GLY A 53 13.13 11.01 -4.40
N GLU A 54 12.17 11.93 -4.31
CA GLU A 54 11.74 12.62 -3.10
C GLU A 54 10.22 12.80 -3.13
N LEU A 55 9.58 12.79 -1.95
CA LEU A 55 8.18 13.16 -1.83
C LEU A 55 8.01 14.67 -2.09
N PRO A 56 6.88 15.12 -2.68
CA PRO A 56 6.57 16.53 -2.84
C PRO A 56 6.67 17.30 -1.51
N ALA A 57 7.15 18.54 -1.54
CA ALA A 57 7.46 19.30 -0.33
C ALA A 57 6.27 19.42 0.65
N ALA A 58 5.05 19.53 0.13
CA ALA A 58 3.82 19.56 0.93
C ALA A 58 3.66 18.32 1.83
N VAL A 59 4.08 17.15 1.34
CA VAL A 59 4.09 15.89 2.09
C VAL A 59 5.39 15.78 2.89
N GLY A 60 6.53 16.02 2.24
CA GLY A 60 7.86 15.75 2.78
C GLY A 60 8.30 16.65 3.93
N GLN A 61 7.56 17.74 4.20
CA GLN A 61 7.79 18.71 5.29
C GLN A 61 6.63 18.78 6.30
N ALA A 62 5.56 18.01 6.08
CA ALA A 62 4.42 17.99 6.99
C ALA A 62 4.77 17.28 8.32
N PRO A 63 4.06 17.59 9.42
CA PRO A 63 4.11 16.77 10.63
C PRO A 63 3.81 15.29 10.28
N GLY A 64 4.63 14.37 10.78
CA GLY A 64 4.51 12.93 10.45
C GLY A 64 5.19 12.51 9.15
N ALA A 65 5.87 13.41 8.42
CA ALA A 65 6.56 13.08 7.17
C ALA A 65 7.54 11.91 7.28
N ASP A 66 8.23 11.76 8.42
CA ASP A 66 9.15 10.64 8.65
C ASP A 66 8.42 9.29 8.68
N ALA A 67 7.22 9.23 9.26
CA ALA A 67 6.38 8.05 9.24
C ALA A 67 5.84 7.77 7.84
N VAL A 68 5.38 8.81 7.13
CA VAL A 68 4.87 8.69 5.75
C VAL A 68 5.95 8.18 4.79
N ARG A 69 7.21 8.62 4.93
CA ARG A 69 8.35 8.14 4.13
C ARG A 69 8.62 6.64 4.29
N LEU A 70 8.13 6.03 5.36
CA LEU A 70 8.28 4.61 5.68
C LEU A 70 7.06 3.77 5.31
N ILE A 71 6.03 4.37 4.71
CA ILE A 71 4.93 3.61 4.12
C ILE A 71 5.45 2.90 2.88
N ASP A 72 5.22 1.58 2.80
CA ASP A 72 5.83 0.68 1.82
C ASP A 72 5.69 1.17 0.39
N VAL A 73 4.48 1.54 -0.03
CA VAL A 73 4.20 2.12 -1.35
C VAL A 73 3.17 3.24 -1.23
N LEU A 74 3.44 4.38 -1.87
CA LEU A 74 2.47 5.47 -2.04
C LEU A 74 2.25 5.73 -3.52
N TRP A 75 1.01 6.00 -3.91
CA TRP A 75 0.65 6.47 -5.24
C TRP A 75 0.24 7.93 -5.18
N LEU A 76 0.76 8.72 -6.11
CA LEU A 76 0.55 10.16 -6.17
C LEU A 76 -0.03 10.56 -7.53
N ALA A 77 -1.00 11.48 -7.52
CA ALA A 77 -1.54 12.06 -8.74
C ALA A 77 -0.49 12.97 -9.39
N LYS A 78 -0.16 12.74 -10.67
CA LYS A 78 0.93 13.44 -11.38
C LYS A 78 0.73 14.95 -11.46
N GLU A 79 -0.51 15.38 -11.60
CA GLU A 79 -0.87 16.78 -11.82
C GLU A 79 -0.77 17.60 -10.53
N THR A 80 -1.00 16.97 -9.38
CA THR A 80 -1.13 17.68 -8.09
C THR A 80 -0.04 17.32 -7.09
N GLY A 81 0.65 16.19 -7.27
CA GLY A 81 1.60 15.65 -6.31
C GLY A 81 0.96 15.20 -4.99
N ARG A 82 -0.37 15.05 -4.94
CA ARG A 82 -1.08 14.59 -3.74
C ARG A 82 -1.08 13.08 -3.63
N ILE A 83 -1.07 12.57 -2.40
CA ILE A 83 -1.18 11.13 -2.16
C ILE A 83 -2.62 10.69 -2.41
N VAL A 84 -2.78 9.74 -3.34
CA VAL A 84 -4.07 9.14 -3.71
C VAL A 84 -4.29 7.84 -2.96
N ALA A 85 -3.25 7.02 -2.84
CA ALA A 85 -3.33 5.74 -2.15
C ALA A 85 -2.06 5.42 -1.37
N ALA A 86 -2.24 4.70 -0.26
CA ALA A 86 -1.17 4.21 0.59
C ALA A 86 -1.31 2.70 0.80
N PHE A 87 -0.19 1.98 0.70
CA PHE A 87 -0.15 0.53 0.83
C PHE A 87 0.90 0.15 1.88
N GLU A 88 0.49 -0.65 2.85
CA GLU A 88 1.36 -1.31 3.83
C GLU A 88 1.32 -2.81 3.57
N VAL A 89 2.47 -3.39 3.23
CA VAL A 89 2.63 -4.79 2.85
C VAL A 89 3.04 -5.57 4.10
N GLU A 90 2.15 -6.44 4.57
CA GLU A 90 2.34 -7.17 5.82
C GLU A 90 2.65 -8.65 5.55
N HIS A 91 3.94 -8.97 5.50
CA HIS A 91 4.42 -10.34 5.31
C HIS A 91 4.83 -10.97 6.66
N THR A 92 5.83 -10.41 7.35
CA THR A 92 6.33 -10.82 8.68
C THR A 92 6.53 -9.65 9.64
N THR A 93 6.33 -8.43 9.15
CA THR A 93 6.31 -7.20 9.94
C THR A 93 5.09 -7.13 10.86
N SER A 94 5.16 -6.24 11.85
CA SER A 94 4.03 -6.03 12.75
C SER A 94 2.98 -5.18 12.04
N ILE A 95 1.81 -5.79 11.80
CA ILE A 95 0.57 -5.11 11.36
C ILE A 95 0.35 -3.80 12.15
N TYR A 96 0.72 -3.79 13.43
CA TYR A 96 0.60 -2.62 14.30
C TYR A 96 1.39 -1.40 13.78
N SER A 97 2.63 -1.58 13.33
CA SER A 97 3.46 -0.46 12.88
C SER A 97 2.99 0.14 11.56
N GLY A 98 2.54 -0.68 10.60
CA GLY A 98 1.96 -0.19 9.35
C GLY A 98 0.69 0.61 9.62
N ILE A 99 -0.18 0.13 10.51
CA ILE A 99 -1.40 0.83 10.91
C ILE A 99 -1.09 2.22 11.51
N VAL A 100 -0.05 2.35 12.34
CA VAL A 100 0.34 3.64 12.94
C VAL A 100 0.85 4.63 11.88
N ARG A 101 1.65 4.17 10.90
CA ARG A 101 2.11 5.06 9.81
C ARG A 101 0.96 5.56 8.94
N MET A 102 -0.04 4.70 8.68
CA MET A 102 -1.25 5.11 7.97
C MET A 102 -2.08 6.10 8.78
N LEU A 103 -2.12 5.98 10.11
CA LEU A 103 -2.71 6.99 10.99
C LEU A 103 -2.02 8.34 10.87
N ASP A 104 -0.68 8.36 10.89
CA ASP A 104 0.09 9.61 10.77
C ASP A 104 -0.22 10.31 9.43
N LEU A 105 -0.35 9.53 8.35
CA LEU A 105 -0.77 10.05 7.04
C LEU A 105 -2.21 10.60 7.08
N ALA A 106 -3.15 9.84 7.64
CA ALA A 106 -4.57 10.17 7.64
C ALA A 106 -4.95 11.30 8.63
N LEU A 107 -4.09 11.59 9.60
CA LEU A 107 -4.22 12.76 10.48
C LEU A 107 -3.44 13.98 9.95
N GLY A 108 -2.65 13.78 8.88
CA GLY A 108 -1.89 14.82 8.20
C GLY A 108 -2.71 15.62 7.18
N PRO A 109 -2.09 16.64 6.54
CA PRO A 109 -2.77 17.53 5.60
C PRO A 109 -3.28 16.83 4.33
N GLU A 110 -2.75 15.66 4.00
CA GLU A 110 -3.11 14.87 2.81
C GLU A 110 -4.38 14.02 2.99
N ALA A 111 -4.94 13.96 4.21
CA ALA A 111 -6.06 13.09 4.55
C ALA A 111 -7.27 13.21 3.62
N HIS A 112 -7.58 14.42 3.16
CA HIS A 112 -8.76 14.70 2.33
C HIS A 112 -8.61 14.24 0.87
N ALA A 113 -7.37 14.01 0.39
CA ALA A 113 -7.11 13.59 -0.98
C ALA A 113 -7.00 12.06 -1.13
N LEU A 114 -6.95 11.32 -0.01
CA LEU A 114 -6.83 9.87 -0.02
C LEU A 114 -8.11 9.22 -0.56
N GLU A 115 -7.93 8.45 -1.64
CA GLU A 115 -8.95 7.61 -2.22
C GLU A 115 -8.97 6.19 -1.61
N GLY A 116 -7.90 5.78 -0.95
CA GLY A 116 -7.87 4.54 -0.16
C GLY A 116 -6.56 4.26 0.55
N MET A 117 -6.64 3.55 1.67
CA MET A 117 -5.50 2.98 2.37
C MET A 117 -5.64 1.46 2.39
N PHE A 118 -4.55 0.74 2.15
CA PHE A 118 -4.59 -0.69 1.90
C PHE A 118 -3.59 -1.43 2.78
N LEU A 119 -4.10 -2.34 3.61
CA LEU A 119 -3.31 -3.38 4.25
C LEU A 119 -3.23 -4.56 3.28
N VAL A 120 -2.04 -4.77 2.70
CA VAL A 120 -1.79 -5.79 1.69
C VAL A 120 -1.14 -6.99 2.38
N ALA A 121 -1.83 -8.13 2.47
CA ALA A 121 -1.35 -9.26 3.24
C ALA A 121 -1.80 -10.62 2.65
N PRO A 122 -1.16 -11.74 3.06
CA PRO A 122 -1.61 -13.08 2.72
C PRO A 122 -3.06 -13.33 3.16
N ASP A 123 -3.87 -13.95 2.31
CA ASP A 123 -5.32 -14.16 2.47
C ASP A 123 -5.76 -14.68 3.85
N GLY A 124 -4.94 -15.51 4.50
CA GLY A 124 -5.22 -16.07 5.82
C GLY A 124 -5.11 -15.07 6.99
N ARG A 125 -4.53 -13.89 6.78
CA ARG A 125 -4.26 -12.90 7.84
C ARG A 125 -5.35 -11.85 8.03
N GLU A 126 -6.43 -11.88 7.25
CA GLU A 126 -7.53 -10.91 7.33
C GLU A 126 -8.11 -10.81 8.76
N GLY A 127 -8.24 -11.95 9.45
CA GLY A 127 -8.72 -11.99 10.84
C GLY A 127 -7.79 -11.28 11.84
N GLU A 128 -6.48 -11.45 11.70
CA GLU A 128 -5.48 -10.75 12.52
C GLU A 128 -5.55 -9.24 12.33
N VAL A 129 -5.67 -8.82 11.07
CA VAL A 129 -5.81 -7.41 10.69
C VAL A 129 -7.07 -6.80 11.29
N LYS A 130 -8.23 -7.47 11.14
CA LYS A 130 -9.50 -7.02 11.74
C LYS A 130 -9.39 -6.92 13.26
N ALA A 131 -8.77 -7.90 13.91
CA ALA A 131 -8.57 -7.90 15.36
C ALA A 131 -7.70 -6.73 15.83
N GLN A 132 -6.65 -6.38 15.08
CA GLN A 132 -5.85 -5.19 15.40
C GLN A 132 -6.69 -3.91 15.25
N LEU A 133 -7.37 -3.72 14.12
CA LEU A 133 -8.16 -2.50 13.86
C LEU A 133 -9.32 -2.31 14.86
N ALA A 134 -9.89 -3.40 15.38
CA ALA A 134 -10.95 -3.35 16.39
C ALA A 134 -10.46 -2.85 17.78
N ARG A 135 -9.15 -2.68 17.99
CA ARG A 135 -8.61 -2.20 19.27
C ARG A 135 -9.05 -0.74 19.52
N PRO A 136 -9.45 -0.37 20.75
CA PRO A 136 -9.88 1.00 21.06
C PRO A 136 -8.88 2.11 20.69
N ALA A 137 -7.58 1.80 20.76
CA ALA A 137 -6.50 2.70 20.34
C ALA A 137 -6.59 3.12 18.86
N PHE A 138 -7.27 2.31 18.04
CA PHE A 138 -7.48 2.52 16.62
C PHE A 138 -8.93 2.81 16.26
N SER A 139 -9.78 3.18 17.24
CA SER A 139 -11.17 3.55 17.00
C SER A 139 -11.34 4.63 15.93
N ARG A 140 -10.40 5.60 15.85
CA ARG A 140 -10.38 6.64 14.81
C ARG A 140 -10.01 6.11 13.41
N ILE A 141 -9.38 4.94 13.32
CA ILE A 141 -9.06 4.26 12.05
C ILE A 141 -10.28 3.59 11.46
N ALA A 142 -11.24 3.17 12.28
CA ALA A 142 -12.47 2.58 11.76
C ALA A 142 -13.25 3.57 10.87
N ASP A 143 -13.10 4.88 11.11
CA ASP A 143 -13.65 5.94 10.26
C ASP A 143 -12.80 6.21 9.00
N LEU A 144 -11.57 5.67 8.97
CA LEU A 144 -10.69 5.75 7.81
C LEU A 144 -11.04 4.65 6.81
N LYS A 145 -10.96 4.98 5.51
CA LYS A 145 -11.20 4.03 4.40
C LYS A 145 -10.03 3.05 4.26
N VAL A 146 -9.81 2.22 5.29
CA VAL A 146 -8.81 1.15 5.29
C VAL A 146 -9.43 -0.10 4.72
N HIS A 147 -8.82 -0.58 3.64
CA HIS A 147 -9.21 -1.78 2.93
C HIS A 147 -8.14 -2.86 3.13
N TYR A 148 -8.57 -4.11 3.03
CA TYR A 148 -7.68 -5.25 2.96
C TYR A 148 -7.50 -5.67 1.51
N LEU A 149 -6.26 -5.80 1.07
CA LEU A 149 -5.93 -6.26 -0.28
C LEU A 149 -5.22 -7.62 -0.18
N PRO A 150 -5.93 -8.74 -0.42
CA PRO A 150 -5.32 -10.05 -0.34
C PRO A 150 -4.27 -10.26 -1.43
N TYR A 151 -3.16 -10.94 -1.11
CA TYR A 151 -2.14 -11.31 -2.10
C TYR A 151 -2.74 -12.12 -3.25
N GLY A 152 -3.64 -13.07 -2.94
CA GLY A 152 -4.32 -13.88 -3.93
C GLY A 152 -5.11 -13.06 -4.96
N GLU A 153 -5.83 -12.04 -4.50
CA GLU A 153 -6.59 -11.12 -5.36
C GLU A 153 -5.69 -10.22 -6.20
N LEU A 154 -4.65 -9.64 -5.57
CA LEU A 154 -3.69 -8.80 -6.27
C LEU A 154 -3.00 -9.57 -7.41
N LYS A 155 -2.52 -10.79 -7.12
CA LYS A 155 -1.83 -11.65 -8.08
C LYS A 155 -2.73 -12.08 -9.23
N ALA A 156 -3.96 -12.49 -8.93
CA ALA A 156 -4.89 -12.97 -9.94
C ALA A 156 -5.29 -11.87 -10.94
N ASN A 157 -5.31 -10.61 -10.50
CA ASN A 157 -5.87 -9.51 -11.29
C ASN A 157 -4.84 -8.52 -11.84
N ARG A 158 -3.58 -8.52 -11.36
CA ARG A 158 -2.57 -7.50 -11.72
C ARG A 158 -2.37 -7.30 -13.23
N GLU A 159 -2.34 -8.38 -14.01
CA GLU A 159 -2.06 -8.29 -15.45
C GLU A 159 -3.23 -7.64 -16.20
N ALA A 160 -4.47 -7.98 -15.81
CA ALA A 160 -5.67 -7.38 -16.37
C ALA A 160 -5.78 -5.90 -15.96
N ILE A 161 -5.50 -5.58 -14.69
CA ILE A 161 -5.52 -4.21 -14.17
C ILE A 161 -4.47 -3.37 -14.88
N ALA A 162 -3.23 -3.86 -15.03
CA ALA A 162 -2.17 -3.11 -15.68
C ALA A 162 -2.47 -2.81 -17.16
N ARG A 163 -3.24 -3.69 -17.83
CA ARG A 163 -3.56 -3.57 -19.25
C ARG A 163 -4.78 -2.71 -19.55
N PHE A 164 -5.81 -2.79 -18.70
CA PHE A 164 -7.13 -2.22 -18.98
C PHE A 164 -7.65 -1.27 -17.90
N GLY A 165 -6.97 -1.20 -16.76
CA GLY A 165 -7.35 -0.36 -15.63
C GLY A 165 -6.97 1.09 -15.83
N GLU A 166 -7.68 1.96 -15.14
CA GLU A 166 -7.37 3.37 -15.00
C GLU A 166 -7.86 3.84 -13.62
N GLY A 167 -7.04 4.66 -12.97
CA GLY A 167 -7.34 5.20 -11.65
C GLY A 167 -7.47 4.14 -10.54
N MET A 168 -8.16 4.48 -9.44
CA MET A 168 -8.27 3.63 -8.25
C MET A 168 -9.33 2.53 -8.32
N LYS A 169 -10.29 2.63 -9.25
CA LYS A 169 -11.44 1.72 -9.33
C LYS A 169 -11.04 0.23 -9.39
N PRO A 170 -10.06 -0.20 -10.20
CA PRO A 170 -9.71 -1.62 -10.27
C PRO A 170 -9.10 -2.16 -8.97
N ILE A 171 -8.35 -1.33 -8.23
CA ILE A 171 -7.75 -1.72 -6.95
C ILE A 171 -8.81 -1.82 -5.86
N GLN A 172 -9.73 -0.86 -5.80
CA GLN A 172 -10.87 -0.89 -4.88
C GLN A 172 -11.76 -2.12 -5.14
N ALA A 173 -11.92 -2.54 -6.39
CA ALA A 173 -12.76 -3.70 -6.76
C ALA A 173 -12.21 -5.05 -6.27
N ILE A 174 -10.90 -5.16 -6.05
CA ILE A 174 -10.25 -6.38 -5.55
C ILE A 174 -9.90 -6.32 -4.06
N ALA A 175 -10.18 -5.18 -3.42
CA ALA A 175 -9.99 -4.98 -2.00
C ALA A 175 -11.28 -5.29 -1.23
N ARG A 176 -11.13 -5.65 0.06
CA ARG A 176 -12.23 -5.96 0.98
C ARG A 176 -12.33 -4.87 2.04
N ASN A 177 -13.55 -4.50 2.40
CA ASN A 177 -13.77 -3.60 3.53
C ASN A 177 -13.49 -4.34 4.84
N LEU A 178 -12.75 -3.68 5.73
CA LEU A 178 -12.37 -4.24 7.03
C LEU A 178 -13.35 -3.85 8.15
N VAL A 179 -14.18 -2.82 7.89
CA VAL A 179 -15.23 -2.28 8.77
C VAL A 179 -16.49 -2.03 7.94
#